data_AF-A0A382EGP3-F1
#
_entry.id   AF-A0A382EGP3-F1
#
_cell.length_a   1.000
_cell.length_b   1.000
_cell.length_c   1.000
_cell.angle_alpha   90.00
_cell.angle_beta   90.00
_cell.angle_gamma   90.00
#
_symmetry.space_group_name_H-M   'P 1'
#
loop_
_entity.id
_entity.type
_entity.pdbx_description
1 polymer ?
#
loop_
_entity_poly.entity_id
_entity_poly.type
_entity_poly.pdbx_seq_one_letter_code
_entity_poly.pdbx_strand_id
1 'polypeptide(L)'
;MHIVLTRPIEDSLILMRNLKIINHVVTHLPLINIKGILNKNINFDNCKGIIFTSANAIKFLNTKNIPKNIHCYCVGEATEKKAKESGFYNAISAGGNVDTLIELIVRMFDKKLGTLL
;
A
#
# COMPACT_ATOMS: atom_id res chain seq x y z
N MET A 1 -12.62 -25.76 -11.04
CA MET A 1 -13.60 -25.06 -10.16
C MET A 1 -14.04 -23.77 -10.82
N HIS A 2 -15.21 -23.27 -10.47
CA HIS A 2 -15.69 -21.95 -10.86
C HIS A 2 -15.53 -21.00 -9.67
N ILE A 3 -14.79 -19.92 -9.86
CA ILE A 3 -14.43 -18.95 -8.82
C ILE A 3 -15.04 -17.59 -9.15
N VAL A 4 -15.65 -16.95 -8.15
CA VAL A 4 -16.20 -15.59 -8.28
C VAL A 4 -15.27 -14.60 -7.59
N LEU A 5 -14.82 -13.57 -8.31
CA LEU A 5 -14.01 -12.48 -7.77
C LEU A 5 -14.87 -11.24 -7.56
N THR A 6 -14.95 -10.76 -6.32
CA THR A 6 -15.84 -9.66 -5.90
C THR A 6 -15.13 -8.32 -5.69
N ARG A 7 -13.82 -8.26 -5.97
CA ARG A 7 -12.98 -7.07 -5.80
C ARG A 7 -13.00 -6.19 -7.05
N PRO A 8 -12.58 -4.91 -6.96
CA PRO A 8 -12.36 -4.07 -8.14
C PRO A 8 -11.48 -4.77 -9.21
N ILE A 9 -11.69 -4.41 -10.48
CA ILE A 9 -11.00 -5.09 -11.60
C ILE A 9 -9.48 -4.98 -11.48
N GLU A 10 -8.96 -3.79 -11.17
CA GLU A 10 -7.52 -3.53 -11.08
C GLU A 10 -6.83 -4.45 -10.07
N ASP A 11 -7.48 -4.70 -8.93
CA ASP A 11 -6.98 -5.59 -7.87
C ASP A 11 -7.11 -7.08 -8.23
N SER A 12 -7.95 -7.40 -9.20
CA SER A 12 -8.30 -8.77 -9.57
C SER A 12 -7.50 -9.30 -10.76
N LEU A 13 -6.85 -8.44 -11.55
CA LEU A 13 -6.19 -8.81 -12.80
C LEU A 13 -5.15 -9.93 -12.63
N ILE A 14 -4.24 -9.77 -11.65
CA ILE A 14 -3.16 -10.75 -11.40
C ILE A 14 -3.74 -12.08 -10.94
N LEU A 15 -4.66 -12.06 -9.97
CA LEU A 15 -5.29 -13.26 -9.45
C LEU A 15 -6.10 -13.97 -10.54
N MET A 16 -6.91 -13.24 -11.30
CA MET A 16 -7.69 -13.77 -12.42
C MET A 16 -6.79 -14.45 -13.46
N ARG A 17 -5.67 -13.82 -13.82
CA ARG A 17 -4.68 -14.42 -14.73
C ARG A 17 -4.11 -15.71 -14.16
N ASN A 18 -3.68 -15.71 -12.90
CA ASN A 18 -3.09 -16.87 -12.25
C ASN A 18 -4.10 -18.03 -12.16
N LEU A 19 -5.35 -17.75 -11.79
CA LEU A 19 -6.42 -18.75 -11.73
C LEU A 19 -6.73 -19.36 -13.11
N LYS A 20 -6.74 -18.55 -14.17
CA LYS A 20 -6.92 -19.04 -15.54
C LYS A 20 -5.77 -19.95 -15.99
N ILE A 21 -4.52 -19.63 -15.62
CA ILE A 21 -3.33 -20.44 -15.93
C ILE A 21 -3.44 -21.85 -15.32
N ILE A 22 -4.01 -21.97 -14.13
CA ILE A 22 -4.24 -23.27 -13.46
C ILE A 22 -5.62 -23.88 -13.78
N ASN A 23 -6.19 -23.55 -14.95
CA ASN A 23 -7.43 -24.11 -15.49
C ASN A 23 -8.69 -23.90 -14.63
N HIS A 24 -8.77 -22.80 -13.86
CA HIS A 24 -10.02 -22.39 -13.21
C HIS A 24 -10.84 -21.44 -14.09
N VAL A 25 -12.16 -21.57 -13.99
CA VAL A 25 -13.11 -20.63 -14.60
C VAL A 25 -13.32 -19.48 -13.62
N VAL A 26 -13.24 -18.24 -14.10
CA VAL A 26 -13.37 -17.05 -13.26
C VAL A 26 -14.53 -16.17 -13.76
N THR A 27 -15.46 -15.86 -12.87
CA THR A 27 -16.44 -14.77 -13.05
C THR A 27 -16.01 -13.58 -12.20
N HIS A 28 -15.95 -12.40 -12.81
CA HIS A 28 -15.66 -11.15 -12.09
C HIS A 28 -16.96 -10.39 -11.85
N LEU A 29 -17.27 -10.11 -10.59
CA LEU A 29 -18.49 -9.43 -10.15
C LEU A 29 -18.15 -8.44 -9.03
N PRO A 30 -17.56 -7.28 -9.34
CA PRO A 30 -17.09 -6.32 -8.33
C PRO A 30 -18.26 -5.77 -7.51
N LEU A 31 -18.18 -5.86 -6.18
CA LEU A 31 -19.23 -5.39 -5.26
C LEU A 31 -18.98 -3.97 -4.74
N ILE A 32 -17.74 -3.50 -4.82
CA ILE A 32 -17.31 -2.18 -4.37
C ILE A 32 -16.50 -1.48 -5.44
N ASN A 33 -16.55 -0.16 -5.43
CA ASN A 33 -15.68 0.70 -6.22
C ASN A 33 -14.88 1.60 -5.27
N ILE A 34 -13.60 1.83 -5.58
CA ILE A 34 -12.71 2.65 -4.76
C ILE A 34 -12.45 3.96 -5.48
N LYS A 35 -12.83 5.06 -4.83
CA LYS A 35 -12.59 6.42 -5.33
C LYS A 35 -11.63 7.14 -4.38
N GLY A 36 -10.65 7.81 -4.96
CA GLY A 36 -9.81 8.74 -4.22
C GLY A 36 -10.63 9.94 -3.75
N ILE A 37 -10.30 10.45 -2.58
CA ILE A 37 -10.86 11.68 -2.05
C ILE A 37 -9.80 12.77 -2.19
N LEU A 38 -10.23 13.99 -2.52
CA LEU A 38 -9.33 15.15 -2.52
C LEU A 38 -8.92 15.44 -1.07
N ASN A 39 -7.66 15.18 -0.78
CA ASN A 39 -7.07 15.50 0.51
C ASN A 39 -6.59 16.95 0.53
N LYS A 40 -6.63 17.59 1.71
CA LYS A 40 -5.92 18.85 1.94
C LYS A 40 -4.44 18.66 1.61
N ASN A 41 -3.75 19.73 1.20
CA ASN A 41 -2.30 19.70 1.07
C ASN A 41 -1.69 19.34 2.42
N ILE A 42 -1.11 18.15 2.50
CA ILE A 42 -0.36 17.68 3.67
C ILE A 42 1.06 18.22 3.53
N ASN A 43 1.59 18.86 4.57
CA ASN A 43 2.97 19.30 4.61
C ASN A 43 3.88 18.11 4.99
N PHE A 44 4.85 17.80 4.12
CA PHE A 44 5.84 16.74 4.33
C PHE A 44 7.25 17.26 4.67
N ASP A 45 7.46 18.58 4.81
CA ASP A 45 8.79 19.20 4.94
C ASP A 45 9.60 18.65 6.14
N ASN A 46 8.93 18.42 7.28
CA ASN A 46 9.53 17.82 8.48
C ASN A 46 9.22 16.33 8.67
N CYS A 47 8.60 15.70 7.67
CA CYS A 47 8.24 14.30 7.70
C CYS A 47 9.48 13.45 7.35
N LYS A 48 9.89 12.58 8.27
CA LYS A 48 11.00 11.62 8.04
C LYS A 48 10.53 10.18 7.91
N GLY A 49 9.26 9.91 8.20
CA GLY A 49 8.67 8.61 7.97
C GLY A 49 7.24 8.73 7.47
N ILE A 50 6.83 7.82 6.59
CA ILE A 50 5.45 7.68 6.14
C ILE A 50 4.96 6.25 6.41
N ILE A 51 3.70 6.12 6.80
CA ILE A 51 3.03 4.84 7.04
C ILE A 51 1.96 4.61 5.98
N PHE A 52 2.00 3.45 5.34
CA PHE A 52 0.93 2.98 4.46
C PHE A 52 0.30 1.70 4.98
N THR A 53 -0.98 1.77 5.32
CA THR A 53 -1.77 0.61 5.73
C THR A 53 -2.53 -0.05 4.58
N SER A 54 -2.54 0.59 3.40
CA SER A 54 -3.24 0.10 2.21
C SER A 54 -2.56 0.56 0.92
N ALA A 55 -2.49 -0.31 -0.07
CA ALA A 55 -2.07 0.03 -1.42
C ALA A 55 -2.95 1.14 -2.06
N ASN A 56 -4.22 1.24 -1.64
CA ASN A 56 -5.12 2.30 -2.13
C ASN A 56 -4.72 3.69 -1.61
N ALA A 57 -4.18 3.80 -0.39
CA ALA A 57 -3.68 5.07 0.13
C ALA A 57 -2.56 5.61 -0.76
N ILE A 58 -1.65 4.73 -1.21
CA ILE A 58 -0.55 5.08 -2.11
C ILE A 58 -1.09 5.47 -3.49
N LYS A 59 -2.05 4.70 -4.02
CA LYS A 59 -2.69 4.94 -5.33
C LYS A 59 -3.31 6.33 -5.44
N PHE A 60 -3.93 6.82 -4.37
CA PHE A 60 -4.66 8.10 -4.36
C PHE A 60 -3.89 9.24 -3.70
N LEU A 61 -2.67 9.01 -3.20
CA LEU A 61 -1.82 10.06 -2.66
C LEU A 61 -1.02 10.74 -3.79
N ASN A 62 -0.99 12.07 -3.79
CA ASN A 62 -0.05 12.81 -4.63
C ASN A 62 1.37 12.71 -4.06
N THR A 63 2.17 11.80 -4.59
CA THR A 63 3.51 11.52 -4.07
C THR A 63 4.61 12.40 -4.67
N LYS A 64 4.27 13.40 -5.51
CA LYS A 64 5.26 14.23 -6.22
C LYS A 64 6.20 14.99 -5.29
N ASN A 65 5.67 15.53 -4.20
CA ASN A 65 6.41 16.38 -3.26
C ASN A 65 6.93 15.60 -2.04
N ILE A 66 6.89 14.26 -2.06
CA ILE A 66 7.34 13.44 -0.95
C ILE A 66 8.74 12.91 -1.27
N PRO A 67 9.75 13.14 -0.41
CA PRO A 67 11.09 12.58 -0.59
C PRO A 67 11.03 11.06 -0.76
N LYS A 68 11.63 10.54 -1.83
CA LYS A 68 11.57 9.11 -2.20
C LYS A 68 12.44 8.22 -1.31
N ASN A 69 13.40 8.81 -0.61
CA ASN A 69 14.27 8.17 0.38
C ASN A 69 13.70 8.23 1.81
N ILE A 70 12.49 8.77 2.02
CA ILE A 70 11.84 8.78 3.33
C ILE A 70 11.68 7.35 3.88
N HIS A 71 11.74 7.16 5.20
CA HIS A 71 11.38 5.87 5.79
C HIS A 71 9.92 5.57 5.46
N CYS A 72 9.63 4.38 4.93
CA CYS A 72 8.28 4.03 4.50
C CYS A 72 7.89 2.70 5.13
N TYR A 73 6.90 2.72 6.02
CA TYR A 73 6.46 1.55 6.76
C TYR A 73 5.12 1.08 6.22
N CYS A 74 5.05 -0.19 5.81
CA CYS A 74 3.86 -0.76 5.19
C CYS A 74 3.30 -1.89 6.07
N VAL A 75 1.97 -1.97 6.23
CA VAL A 75 1.38 -3.08 7.02
C VAL A 75 1.70 -4.44 6.38
N GLY A 76 1.44 -4.59 5.08
CA GLY A 76 1.61 -5.87 4.37
C GLY A 76 2.43 -5.73 3.07
N GLU A 77 2.91 -6.87 2.57
CA GLU A 77 3.81 -6.95 1.41
C GLU A 77 3.20 -6.35 0.14
N ALA A 78 1.89 -6.54 -0.07
CA ALA A 78 1.20 -5.95 -1.22
C ALA A 78 1.27 -4.40 -1.21
N THR A 79 1.22 -3.81 -0.01
CA THR A 79 1.35 -2.36 0.17
C THR A 79 2.79 -1.90 -0.02
N GLU A 80 3.77 -2.65 0.52
CA GLU A 80 5.19 -2.40 0.30
C GLU A 80 5.56 -2.42 -1.19
N LYS A 81 5.10 -3.45 -1.91
CA LYS A 81 5.30 -3.56 -3.35
C LYS A 81 4.76 -2.33 -4.07
N LYS A 82 3.54 -1.90 -3.72
CA LYS A 82 2.92 -0.71 -4.32
C LYS A 82 3.69 0.58 -3.99
N ALA A 83 4.25 0.68 -2.78
CA ALA A 83 5.05 1.82 -2.36
C ALA A 83 6.35 1.90 -3.17
N LYS A 84 7.04 0.77 -3.36
CA LYS A 84 8.25 0.67 -4.20
C LYS A 84 7.96 1.02 -5.66
N GLU A 85 6.86 0.51 -6.23
CA GLU A 85 6.40 0.89 -7.57
C GLU A 85 6.10 2.40 -7.71
N SER A 86 5.77 3.07 -6.59
CA SER A 86 5.51 4.51 -6.53
C SER A 86 6.75 5.35 -6.15
N GLY A 87 7.92 4.71 -6.11
CA GLY A 87 9.23 5.32 -5.89
C GLY A 87 9.71 5.37 -4.44
N PHE A 88 8.99 4.81 -3.47
CA PHE A 88 9.47 4.76 -2.07
C PHE A 88 10.43 3.59 -1.89
N TYR A 89 11.72 3.82 -2.15
CA TYR A 89 12.74 2.75 -2.16
C TYR A 89 12.95 2.11 -0.79
N ASN A 90 12.83 2.91 0.28
CA ASN A 90 13.01 2.48 1.67
C ASN A 90 11.72 1.93 2.29
N ALA A 91 10.80 1.42 1.46
CA ALA A 91 9.57 0.79 1.93
C ALA A 91 9.84 -0.60 2.52
N ILE A 92 9.31 -0.87 3.72
CA ILE A 92 9.46 -2.14 4.44
C ILE A 92 8.08 -2.59 4.95
N SER A 93 7.73 -3.86 4.72
CA SER A 93 6.52 -4.45 5.30
C SER A 93 6.73 -4.94 6.73
N ALA A 94 5.70 -4.77 7.55
CA ALA A 94 5.57 -5.37 8.87
C ALA A 94 4.98 -6.80 8.87
N GLY A 95 4.72 -7.40 7.70
CA GLY A 95 4.23 -8.78 7.61
C GLY A 95 2.73 -8.99 7.88
N GLY A 96 1.94 -7.93 8.08
CA GLY A 96 0.49 -7.98 7.80
C GLY A 96 -0.47 -7.42 8.85
N ASN A 97 -0.04 -7.05 10.05
CA ASN A 97 -0.95 -6.49 11.06
C ASN A 97 -0.40 -5.21 11.72
N VAL A 98 -1.24 -4.58 12.55
CA VAL A 98 -0.92 -3.29 13.19
C VAL A 98 0.10 -3.46 14.31
N ASP A 99 0.04 -4.56 15.07
CA ASP A 99 0.95 -4.80 16.19
C ASP A 99 2.40 -4.96 15.71
N THR A 100 2.61 -5.75 14.64
CA THR A 100 3.93 -5.90 14.03
C THR A 100 4.41 -4.61 13.38
N LEU A 101 3.50 -3.78 12.86
CA LEU A 101 3.85 -2.46 12.33
C LEU A 101 4.33 -1.52 13.44
N ILE A 102 3.67 -1.52 14.59
CA ILE A 102 4.09 -0.72 15.76
C ILE A 102 5.48 -1.16 16.20
N GLU A 103 5.73 -2.47 16.33
CA GLU A 103 7.05 -3.00 16.70
C GLU A 103 8.14 -2.59 15.70
N LEU A 104 7.86 -2.69 14.40
CA LEU A 104 8.78 -2.29 13.34
C LEU A 104 9.15 -0.81 13.44
N ILE A 105 8.14 0.06 13.59
CA ILE A 105 8.34 1.51 13.72
C ILE A 105 9.16 1.83 14.97
N VAL A 106 8.82 1.25 16.12
CA VAL A 106 9.53 1.50 17.38
C VAL A 106 11.00 1.10 17.30
N ARG A 107 11.33 0.01 16.60
CA ARG A 107 12.72 -0.44 16.42
C ARG A 107 13.53 0.38 15.45
N MET A 108 12.90 0.91 14.39
CA MET A 108 13.61 1.48 13.25
C MET A 108 13.53 3.01 13.16
N PHE A 109 12.53 3.64 13.78
CA PHE A 109 12.29 5.07 13.64
C PHE A 109 12.83 5.84 14.86
N ASP A 110 13.89 6.63 14.67
CA ASP A 110 14.32 7.59 15.68
C ASP A 110 13.46 8.85 15.63
N LYS A 111 12.70 9.09 16.70
CA LYS A 111 11.82 10.26 16.85
C LYS A 111 12.56 11.60 16.74
N LYS A 112 13.88 11.62 16.94
CA LYS A 112 14.70 12.84 16.77
C LYS A 112 14.86 13.25 15.30
N LEU A 113 14.58 12.35 14.36
CA LEU A 113 14.72 12.62 12.93
C LEU A 113 13.63 13.57 12.42
N GLY A 114 12.40 13.47 12.94
CA GLY A 114 11.26 14.31 12.56
C GLY A 114 9.94 13.60 12.78
N THR A 115 8.89 14.09 12.13
CA THR A 115 7.54 13.52 12.28
C THR A 115 7.34 12.27 11.42
N LEU A 116 6.42 11.42 11.88
CA LEU A 116 5.92 10.23 11.19
C LEU A 116 4.47 10.50 10.80
N LEU A 117 4.13 10.32 9.52
CA LEU A 117 2.80 10.59 8.96
C LEU A 117 2.12 9.34 8.40
#